data_AF-A0A7Y3WV36-F1
#
_entry.id   AF-A0A7Y3WV36-F1
#
_cell.length_a   1.000
_cell.length_b   1.000
_cell.length_c   1.000
_cell.angle_alpha   90.00
_cell.angle_beta   90.00
_cell.angle_gamma   90.00
#
_symmetry.space_group_name_H-M   'P 1'
#
loop_
_entity.id
_entity.type
_entity.pdbx_description
1 polymer ?
#
loop_
_entity_poly.entity_id
_entity_poly.type
_entity_poly.pdbx_seq_one_letter_code
_entity_poly.pdbx_strand_id
1 'polypeptide(L)'
;MIEIQDIFNQFGDEYRRNHKLPLHILKTMIAIESCRTAELGGHVDECNECGHIRISYNSCRNRHCPKCQTLAKERWLEKRKEDLLPVGYFHIVFTIPQELNFITLTNQKEMYSILFNSVSETLLELSRDKKYLGAEIGFMSILHTWGQNLMNHPHIHCIVPSGGLTFDGTRWINSKKDFFIPVKVLSRKFRGKFLFYLKKAYQSNALKYTTGIQELTEKHI
;
A
#
# COMPACT_ATOMS: atom_id res chain seq x y z
N MET A 1 1.84 -25.41 -5.50
CA MET A 1 1.74 -24.18 -4.67
C MET A 1 0.26 -23.86 -4.57
N ILE A 2 -0.27 -23.64 -3.37
CA ILE A 2 -1.68 -23.30 -3.17
C ILE A 2 -1.88 -21.83 -3.58
N GLU A 3 -2.88 -21.56 -4.40
CA GLU A 3 -3.25 -20.21 -4.83
C GLU A 3 -4.53 -19.74 -4.13
N ILE A 4 -4.78 -18.42 -4.13
CA ILE A 4 -6.04 -17.86 -3.58
C ILE A 4 -7.26 -18.44 -4.28
N GLN A 5 -7.17 -18.74 -5.58
CA GLN A 5 -8.25 -19.38 -6.33
C GLN A 5 -8.60 -20.76 -5.76
N ASP A 6 -7.61 -21.56 -5.34
CA ASP A 6 -7.83 -22.88 -4.74
C ASP A 6 -8.59 -22.74 -3.41
N ILE A 7 -8.21 -21.76 -2.59
CA ILE A 7 -8.86 -21.47 -1.30
C ILE A 7 -10.32 -21.06 -1.51
N PHE A 8 -10.59 -20.19 -2.49
CA PHE A 8 -11.98 -19.78 -2.80
C PHE A 8 -12.80 -20.92 -3.38
N ASN A 9 -12.24 -21.75 -4.25
CA ASN A 9 -12.92 -22.91 -4.78
C ASN A 9 -13.28 -23.92 -3.67
N GLN A 10 -12.42 -24.09 -2.67
CA GLN A 10 -12.64 -25.04 -1.58
C GLN A 10 -13.56 -24.50 -0.48
N PHE A 11 -13.42 -23.23 -0.08
CA PHE A 11 -14.06 -22.68 1.12
C PHE A 11 -14.99 -21.48 0.85
N GLY A 12 -14.99 -20.95 -0.37
CA GLY A 12 -15.70 -19.72 -0.73
C GLY A 12 -17.21 -19.81 -0.53
N ASP A 13 -17.83 -20.93 -0.89
CA ASP A 13 -19.28 -21.13 -0.77
C ASP A 13 -19.76 -21.16 0.69
N GLU A 14 -19.04 -21.88 1.55
CA GLU A 14 -19.34 -21.88 2.99
C GLU A 14 -19.11 -20.48 3.58
N TYR A 15 -18.00 -19.83 3.23
CA TYR A 15 -17.69 -18.50 3.72
C TYR A 15 -18.76 -17.46 3.34
N ARG A 16 -19.24 -17.48 2.09
CA ARG A 16 -20.31 -16.60 1.59
C ARG A 16 -21.66 -16.84 2.28
N ARG A 17 -21.97 -18.08 2.66
CA ARG A 17 -23.21 -18.40 3.40
C ARG A 17 -23.17 -17.91 4.84
N ASN A 18 -22.00 -17.97 5.47
CA ASN A 18 -21.83 -17.65 6.89
C ASN A 18 -21.50 -16.16 7.14
N HIS A 19 -21.13 -15.39 6.12
CA HIS A 19 -20.70 -14.00 6.27
C HIS A 19 -21.40 -13.06 5.28
N LYS A 20 -21.88 -11.91 5.78
CA LYS A 20 -22.38 -10.82 4.92
C LYS A 20 -21.21 -10.05 4.33
N LEU A 21 -20.98 -10.22 3.03
CA LEU A 21 -19.89 -9.57 2.32
C LEU A 21 -20.38 -8.38 1.49
N PRO A 22 -19.63 -7.25 1.47
CA PRO A 22 -19.89 -6.18 0.53
C PRO A 22 -19.81 -6.67 -0.92
N LEU A 23 -20.62 -6.09 -1.81
CA LEU A 23 -20.71 -6.51 -3.21
C LEU A 23 -19.35 -6.50 -3.94
N HIS A 24 -18.48 -5.54 -3.63
CA HIS A 24 -17.15 -5.45 -4.26
C HIS A 24 -16.24 -6.63 -3.87
N ILE A 25 -16.39 -7.18 -2.66
CA ILE A 25 -15.65 -8.37 -2.21
C ILE A 25 -16.19 -9.60 -2.95
N LEU A 26 -17.52 -9.77 -3.01
CA LEU A 26 -18.14 -10.87 -3.75
C LEU A 26 -17.71 -10.89 -5.22
N LYS A 27 -17.77 -9.75 -5.91
CA LYS A 27 -17.32 -9.62 -7.30
C LYS A 27 -15.84 -9.96 -7.46
N THR A 28 -15.02 -9.64 -6.46
CA THR A 28 -13.59 -9.95 -6.48
C THR A 28 -13.34 -11.45 -6.30
N MET A 29 -14.07 -12.11 -5.39
CA MET A 29 -13.99 -13.56 -5.21
C MET A 29 -14.36 -14.29 -6.50
N ILE A 30 -15.52 -13.97 -7.09
CA ILE A 30 -16.00 -14.58 -8.35
C ILE A 30 -15.01 -14.36 -9.50
N ALA A 31 -14.45 -13.16 -9.61
CA ALA A 31 -13.45 -12.88 -10.64
C ALA A 31 -12.18 -13.72 -10.45
N ILE A 32 -11.77 -13.99 -9.21
CA ILE A 32 -10.60 -14.84 -8.92
C ILE A 32 -10.92 -16.32 -9.18
N GLU A 33 -12.11 -16.80 -8.77
CA GLU A 33 -12.59 -18.17 -8.99
C GLU A 33 -12.70 -18.52 -10.49
N SER A 34 -13.19 -17.59 -11.31
CA SER A 34 -13.32 -17.79 -12.77
C SER A 34 -12.00 -17.59 -13.55
N CYS A 35 -10.97 -17.00 -12.93
CA CYS A 35 -9.75 -16.58 -13.62
C CYS A 35 -8.99 -17.77 -14.24
N ARG A 36 -8.62 -17.66 -15.52
CA ARG A 36 -7.88 -18.71 -16.26
C ARG A 36 -8.61 -20.05 -16.28
N THR A 37 -9.94 -20.02 -16.37
CA THR A 37 -10.78 -21.21 -16.57
C THR A 37 -11.53 -21.12 -17.91
N ALA A 38 -12.13 -22.23 -18.33
CA ALA A 38 -12.96 -22.27 -19.54
C ALA A 38 -14.16 -21.30 -19.47
N GLU A 39 -14.61 -20.91 -18.28
CA GLU A 39 -15.72 -19.96 -18.09
C GLU A 39 -15.44 -18.61 -18.75
N LEU A 40 -14.18 -18.17 -18.79
CA LEU A 40 -13.78 -16.92 -19.42
C LEU A 40 -13.38 -17.09 -20.91
N GLY A 41 -13.57 -18.28 -21.47
CA GLY A 41 -13.06 -18.67 -22.77
C GLY A 41 -11.53 -18.76 -22.82
N GLY A 42 -10.98 -18.99 -24.01
CA GLY A 42 -9.55 -19.12 -24.20
C GLY A 42 -9.14 -19.27 -25.65
N HIS A 43 -7.86 -19.56 -25.84
CA HIS A 43 -7.23 -19.79 -27.12
C HIS A 43 -6.71 -21.23 -27.18
N VAL A 44 -6.77 -21.83 -28.37
CA VAL A 44 -6.22 -23.14 -28.65
C VAL A 44 -5.15 -22.94 -29.69
N ASP A 45 -3.90 -23.18 -29.29
CA ASP A 45 -2.74 -23.11 -30.16
C ASP A 45 -2.34 -24.54 -30.54
N GLU A 46 -2.21 -24.84 -31.83
CA GLU A 46 -1.76 -26.13 -32.33
C GLU A 46 -0.40 -25.98 -33.03
N CYS A 47 0.55 -26.86 -32.70
CA CYS A 47 1.84 -26.89 -33.38
C CYS A 47 1.71 -27.55 -34.76
N ASN A 48 2.02 -26.80 -35.81
CA ASN A 48 1.96 -27.28 -37.19
C ASN A 48 2.93 -28.42 -37.53
N GLU A 49 3.92 -28.70 -36.67
CA GLU A 49 4.93 -29.74 -36.91
C GLU A 49 4.62 -31.05 -36.18
N CYS A 50 4.12 -31.00 -34.95
CA CYS A 50 3.89 -32.19 -34.12
C CYS A 50 2.44 -32.38 -33.64
N GLY A 51 1.52 -31.47 -33.99
CA GLY A 51 0.11 -31.52 -33.58
C GLY A 51 -0.11 -31.28 -32.09
N HIS A 52 0.90 -30.82 -31.34
CA HIS A 52 0.74 -30.52 -29.92
C HIS A 52 -0.26 -29.37 -29.73
N ILE A 53 -1.30 -29.61 -28.93
CA ILE A 53 -2.34 -28.63 -28.60
C ILE A 53 -2.07 -28.03 -27.23
N ARG A 54 -2.04 -26.69 -27.17
CA ARG A 54 -1.98 -25.91 -25.94
C ARG A 54 -3.24 -25.07 -25.79
N ILE A 55 -3.91 -25.20 -24.65
CA ILE A 55 -5.06 -24.39 -24.29
C ILE A 55 -4.63 -23.28 -23.33
N SER A 56 -4.99 -22.04 -23.66
CA SER A 56 -4.68 -20.84 -22.87
C SER A 56 -5.96 -20.09 -22.51
N TYR A 57 -6.43 -20.23 -21.27
CA TYR A 57 -7.65 -19.55 -20.80
C TYR A 57 -7.44 -18.05 -20.52
N ASN A 58 -8.49 -17.27 -20.69
CA ASN A 58 -8.48 -15.82 -20.47
C ASN A 58 -8.38 -15.46 -18.98
N SER A 59 -7.76 -14.31 -18.73
CA SER A 59 -7.61 -13.74 -17.38
C SER A 59 -8.85 -12.91 -17.00
N CYS A 60 -9.24 -12.91 -15.72
CA CYS A 60 -10.33 -12.05 -15.23
C CYS A 60 -9.99 -10.56 -15.19
N ARG A 61 -8.70 -10.19 -15.31
CA ARG A 61 -8.18 -8.81 -15.29
C ARG A 61 -8.51 -8.00 -14.03
N ASN A 62 -9.05 -8.63 -12.99
CA ASN A 62 -9.33 -7.95 -11.72
C ASN A 62 -8.00 -7.51 -11.06
N ARG A 63 -7.96 -6.26 -10.58
CA ARG A 63 -6.79 -5.67 -9.92
C ARG A 63 -6.36 -6.36 -8.63
N HIS A 64 -7.24 -7.17 -8.03
CA HIS A 64 -6.97 -7.93 -6.81
C HIS A 64 -6.57 -9.38 -7.09
N CYS A 65 -6.64 -9.85 -8.34
CA CYS A 65 -6.30 -11.22 -8.70
C CYS A 65 -4.76 -11.39 -8.80
N PRO A 66 -4.12 -12.21 -7.93
CA PRO A 66 -2.66 -12.38 -7.94
C PRO A 66 -2.12 -12.89 -9.28
N LYS A 67 -2.83 -13.81 -9.94
CA LYS A 67 -2.48 -14.32 -11.27
C LYS A 67 -2.41 -13.22 -12.31
N CYS A 68 -3.44 -12.37 -12.35
CA CYS A 68 -3.51 -11.28 -13.33
C CYS A 68 -2.46 -10.20 -13.05
N GLN A 69 -2.18 -9.92 -11.77
CA GLN A 69 -1.27 -8.85 -11.38
C GLN A 69 0.20 -9.26 -11.38
N THR A 70 0.53 -10.54 -11.50
CA THR A 70 1.92 -11.02 -11.42
C THR A 70 2.83 -10.30 -12.41
N LEU A 71 2.51 -10.31 -13.71
CA LEU A 71 3.35 -9.67 -14.72
C LEU A 71 3.40 -8.14 -14.55
N ALA A 72 2.28 -7.51 -14.18
CA ALA A 72 2.24 -6.07 -13.92
C ALA A 72 3.15 -5.68 -12.74
N LYS A 73 3.11 -6.48 -11.66
CA LYS A 73 3.96 -6.34 -10.48
C LYS A 73 5.43 -6.53 -10.82
N GLU A 74 5.80 -7.58 -11.58
CA GLU A 74 7.20 -7.81 -11.99
C GLU A 74 7.73 -6.66 -12.87
N ARG A 75 6.95 -6.21 -13.86
CA ARG A 75 7.34 -5.05 -14.70
C ARG A 75 7.49 -3.77 -13.88
N TRP A 76 6.59 -3.55 -12.92
CA TRP A 76 6.71 -2.41 -12.01
C TRP A 76 7.98 -2.51 -11.17
N LEU A 77 8.29 -3.70 -10.63
CA LEU A 77 9.49 -3.94 -9.83
C LEU A 77 10.77 -3.66 -10.61
N GLU A 78 10.90 -4.19 -11.83
CA GLU A 78 12.07 -3.92 -12.68
C GLU A 78 12.24 -2.42 -12.94
N LYS A 79 11.16 -1.72 -13.27
CA LYS A 79 11.21 -0.26 -13.45
C LYS A 79 11.57 0.49 -12.16
N ARG A 80 11.26 -0.04 -10.98
CA ARG A 80 11.66 0.58 -9.69
C ARG A 80 13.11 0.27 -9.35
N LYS A 81 13.67 -0.86 -9.79
CA LYS A 81 15.09 -1.18 -9.63
C LYS A 81 15.97 -0.23 -10.44
N GLU A 82 15.52 0.20 -11.61
CA GLU A 82 16.20 1.22 -12.43
C GLU A 82 16.29 2.59 -11.74
N ASP A 83 15.37 2.90 -10.83
CA ASP A 83 15.37 4.16 -10.06
C ASP A 83 16.36 4.11 -8.86
N LEU A 84 17.03 2.98 -8.62
CA LEU A 84 17.94 2.82 -7.48
C LEU A 84 19.30 3.47 -7.76
N LEU A 85 19.74 4.26 -6.80
CA LEU A 85 21.06 4.86 -6.73
C LEU A 85 22.04 3.86 -6.10
N PRO A 86 23.34 3.89 -6.46
CA PRO A 86 24.37 3.01 -5.90
C PRO A 86 24.79 3.46 -4.48
N VAL A 87 23.83 3.52 -3.56
CA VAL A 87 23.99 3.96 -2.17
C VAL A 87 23.29 3.01 -1.21
N GLY A 88 23.53 3.16 0.10
CA GLY A 88 22.76 2.46 1.12
C GLY A 88 21.31 2.95 1.16
N TYR A 89 20.42 2.16 1.77
CA TYR A 89 19.02 2.51 1.91
C TYR A 89 18.53 2.25 3.33
N PHE A 90 17.67 3.14 3.82
CA PHE A 90 16.93 2.96 5.06
C PHE A 90 15.50 2.53 4.75
N HIS A 91 15.02 1.56 5.52
CA HIS A 91 13.62 1.16 5.54
C HIS A 91 12.94 1.81 6.74
N ILE A 92 12.09 2.81 6.48
CA ILE A 92 11.39 3.54 7.52
C ILE A 92 9.91 3.18 7.45
N VAL A 93 9.32 2.80 8.59
CA VAL A 93 7.91 2.40 8.66
C VAL A 93 7.14 3.37 9.52
N PHE A 94 6.04 3.89 8.97
CA PHE A 94 5.10 4.76 9.68
C PHE A 94 3.78 4.00 9.88
N THR A 95 3.41 3.83 11.14
CA THR A 95 2.22 3.10 11.55
C THR A 95 1.30 4.02 12.35
N ILE A 96 -0.01 3.87 12.16
CA ILE A 96 -1.02 4.57 12.97
C ILE A 96 -1.53 3.66 14.10
N PRO A 97 -2.05 4.23 15.20
CA PRO A 97 -2.64 3.45 16.28
C PRO A 97 -3.81 2.58 15.80
N GLN A 98 -3.95 1.38 16.37
CA GLN A 98 -4.97 0.40 15.99
C GLN A 98 -6.40 0.93 16.17
N GLU A 99 -6.60 1.84 17.12
CA GLU A 99 -7.86 2.52 17.40
C GLU A 99 -8.38 3.27 16.16
N LEU A 100 -7.49 3.66 15.23
CA LEU A 100 -7.84 4.34 13.99
C LEU A 100 -8.12 3.37 12.82
N ASN A 101 -8.00 2.06 13.02
CA ASN A 101 -8.17 1.09 11.94
C ASN A 101 -9.58 1.13 11.34
N PHE A 102 -10.60 1.23 12.19
CA PHE A 102 -11.99 1.22 11.74
C PHE A 102 -12.34 2.50 10.94
N ILE A 103 -11.99 3.68 11.47
CA ILE A 103 -12.21 4.95 10.75
C ILE A 103 -11.41 4.98 9.44
N THR A 104 -10.22 4.36 9.41
CA THR A 104 -9.42 4.22 8.19
C THR A 104 -10.07 3.31 7.16
N LEU A 105 -10.65 2.19 7.58
CA LEU A 105 -11.35 1.27 6.68
C LEU A 105 -12.59 1.94 6.04
N THR A 106 -13.31 2.77 6.79
CA THR A 106 -14.49 3.49 6.30
C THR A 106 -14.13 4.71 5.44
N ASN A 107 -12.95 5.31 5.66
CA ASN A 107 -12.51 6.56 5.03
C ASN A 107 -11.17 6.39 4.30
N GLN A 108 -11.01 5.31 3.54
CA GLN A 108 -9.74 4.93 2.93
C GLN A 108 -9.08 6.06 2.14
N LYS A 109 -9.83 6.77 1.28
CA LYS A 109 -9.28 7.84 0.43
C LYS A 109 -8.68 8.95 1.28
N GLU A 110 -9.46 9.48 2.23
CA GLU A 110 -9.06 10.58 3.10
C GLU A 110 -7.92 10.14 4.02
N MET A 111 -8.07 8.99 4.70
CA MET A 111 -7.10 8.51 5.68
C MET A 111 -5.77 8.09 5.06
N TYR A 112 -5.77 7.46 3.88
CA TYR A 112 -4.52 7.16 3.17
C TYR A 112 -3.85 8.43 2.65
N SER A 113 -4.62 9.41 2.16
CA SER A 113 -4.07 10.71 1.74
C SER A 113 -3.41 11.44 2.91
N ILE A 114 -4.07 11.46 4.08
CA ILE A 114 -3.51 12.01 5.33
C ILE A 114 -2.22 11.29 5.70
N LEU A 115 -2.19 9.95 5.63
CA LEU A 115 -1.02 9.15 5.95
C LEU A 115 0.16 9.46 5.02
N PHE A 116 -0.07 9.46 3.70
CA PHE A 116 0.97 9.80 2.71
C PHE A 116 1.51 11.21 2.89
N ASN A 117 0.64 12.22 3.06
CA ASN A 117 1.07 13.62 3.27
C ASN A 117 1.87 13.77 4.56
N SER A 118 1.42 13.14 5.65
CA SER A 118 2.10 13.21 6.94
C SER A 118 3.48 12.57 6.88
N VAL A 119 3.61 11.44 6.19
CA VAL A 119 4.88 10.75 5.98
C VAL A 119 5.82 11.57 5.10
N SER A 120 5.36 12.01 3.94
CA SER A 120 6.20 12.68 2.95
C SER A 120 6.74 14.00 3.52
N GLU A 121 5.88 14.82 4.11
CA GLU A 121 6.30 16.07 4.71
C GLU A 121 7.22 15.87 5.92
N THR A 122 7.01 14.83 6.73
CA THR A 122 7.90 14.53 7.86
C THR A 122 9.32 14.25 7.37
N LEU A 123 9.45 13.38 6.37
CA LEU A 123 10.74 13.02 5.80
C LEU A 123 11.40 14.22 5.12
N LEU A 124 10.67 14.94 4.25
CA LEU A 124 11.21 16.08 3.52
C LEU A 124 11.62 17.22 4.47
N GLU A 125 10.76 17.60 5.42
CA GLU A 125 11.04 18.71 6.34
C GLU A 125 12.27 18.43 7.20
N LEU A 126 12.35 17.24 7.82
CA LEU A 126 13.46 16.92 8.72
C LEU A 126 14.75 16.63 7.96
N SER A 127 14.70 16.18 6.72
CA SER A 127 15.92 15.95 5.92
C SER A 127 16.58 17.26 5.49
N ARG A 128 15.79 18.32 5.25
CA ARG A 128 16.31 19.66 4.93
C ARG A 128 16.95 20.37 6.12
N ASP A 129 16.61 19.99 7.34
CA ASP A 129 17.20 20.58 8.54
C ASP A 129 18.68 20.15 8.68
N LYS A 130 19.58 21.15 8.70
CA LYS A 130 21.04 20.97 8.82
C LYS A 130 21.45 20.27 10.10
N LYS A 131 20.60 20.27 11.13
CA LYS A 131 20.82 19.50 12.36
C LYS A 131 20.84 17.99 12.10
N TYR A 132 20.14 17.53 11.06
CA TYR A 132 20.07 16.12 10.70
C TYR A 132 20.89 15.85 9.42
N LEU A 133 20.33 16.08 8.24
CA LEU A 133 21.00 15.83 6.96
C LEU A 133 21.37 17.11 6.22
N GLY A 134 20.48 18.10 6.19
CA GLY A 134 20.68 19.33 5.43
C GLY A 134 20.67 19.13 3.91
N ALA A 135 19.85 18.21 3.40
CA ALA A 135 19.79 17.85 1.99
C ALA A 135 18.36 17.60 1.48
N GLU A 136 18.19 17.69 0.16
CA GLU A 136 17.00 17.25 -0.56
C GLU A 136 17.03 15.75 -0.79
N ILE A 137 16.05 15.02 -0.26
CA ILE A 137 15.95 13.58 -0.46
C ILE A 137 14.84 13.21 -1.45
N GLY A 138 15.04 12.09 -2.14
CA GLY A 138 13.98 11.32 -2.76
C GLY A 138 13.68 10.08 -1.91
N PHE A 139 12.49 9.50 -2.05
CA PHE A 139 12.14 8.22 -1.43
C PHE A 139 10.93 7.61 -2.10
N MET A 140 10.78 6.29 -1.96
CA MET A 140 9.62 5.55 -2.42
C MET A 140 8.77 5.16 -1.23
N SER A 141 7.47 5.48 -1.27
CA SER A 141 6.51 5.15 -0.23
C SER A 141 5.49 4.13 -0.73
N ILE A 142 5.29 3.05 0.02
CA ILE A 142 4.37 1.96 -0.30
C ILE A 142 3.39 1.79 0.86
N LEU A 143 2.09 1.89 0.57
CA LEU A 143 1.02 1.62 1.52
C LEU A 143 0.80 0.11 1.64
N HIS A 144 0.87 -0.41 2.86
CA HIS A 144 0.38 -1.73 3.22
C HIS A 144 -0.86 -1.56 4.11
N THR A 145 -1.91 -2.33 3.83
CA THR A 145 -3.19 -2.20 4.55
C THR A 145 -3.44 -3.35 5.53
N TRP A 146 -2.54 -4.34 5.62
CA TRP A 146 -2.68 -5.49 6.51
C TRP A 146 -1.38 -5.84 7.23
N GLY A 147 -1.51 -6.44 8.41
CA GLY A 147 -0.40 -7.00 9.18
C GLY A 147 -0.07 -8.44 8.75
N GLN A 148 0.91 -9.06 9.43
CA GLN A 148 1.30 -10.45 9.18
C GLN A 148 0.15 -11.45 9.38
N ASN A 149 -0.81 -11.12 10.25
CA ASN A 149 -2.03 -11.90 10.49
C ASN A 149 -3.16 -11.59 9.49
N LEU A 150 -2.89 -10.84 8.42
CA LEU A 150 -3.85 -10.40 7.39
C LEU A 150 -4.99 -9.52 7.92
N MET A 151 -4.87 -8.99 9.14
CA MET A 151 -5.83 -8.06 9.71
C MET A 151 -5.51 -6.62 9.29
N ASN A 152 -6.55 -5.79 9.18
CA ASN A 152 -6.41 -4.38 8.83
C ASN A 152 -5.39 -3.70 9.76
N HIS A 153 -4.32 -3.18 9.17
CA HIS A 153 -3.21 -2.54 9.86
C HIS A 153 -2.51 -1.60 8.87
N PRO A 154 -3.10 -0.43 8.57
CA PRO A 154 -2.55 0.50 7.60
C PRO A 154 -1.23 1.11 8.07
N HIS A 155 -0.18 0.93 7.26
CA HIS A 155 1.14 1.50 7.49
C HIS A 155 1.83 1.81 6.16
N ILE A 156 2.76 2.75 6.18
CA ILE A 156 3.58 3.09 5.01
C ILE A 156 5.01 2.64 5.24
N HIS A 157 5.53 1.87 4.30
CA HIS A 157 6.96 1.60 4.17
C HIS A 157 7.60 2.64 3.26
N CYS A 158 8.70 3.23 3.70
CA CYS A 158 9.52 4.14 2.92
C CYS A 158 10.89 3.52 2.68
N ILE A 159 11.31 3.51 1.41
CA ILE A 159 12.68 3.19 1.00
C ILE A 159 13.37 4.54 0.74
N VAL A 160 14.31 4.89 1.61
CA VAL A 160 14.99 6.19 1.61
C VAL A 160 16.48 5.99 1.33
N PRO A 161 17.06 6.59 0.27
CA PRO A 161 18.50 6.56 0.04
C PRO A 161 19.27 7.10 1.26
N SER A 162 20.48 6.61 1.48
CA SER A 162 21.35 7.01 2.59
C SER A 162 22.02 8.37 2.35
N GLY A 163 21.27 9.36 1.89
CA GLY A 163 21.75 10.69 1.54
C GLY A 163 20.74 11.45 0.67
N GLY A 164 21.14 12.65 0.26
CA GLY A 164 20.33 13.52 -0.59
C GLY A 164 21.20 14.50 -1.37
N LEU A 165 20.60 15.31 -2.23
CA LEU A 165 21.28 16.36 -2.97
C LEU A 165 21.39 17.64 -2.14
N THR A 166 22.44 18.42 -2.39
CA THR A 166 22.48 19.82 -1.99
C THR A 166 21.27 20.58 -2.57
N PHE A 167 20.88 21.70 -1.94
CA PHE A 167 19.70 22.47 -2.38
C PHE A 167 19.83 23.07 -3.80
N ASP A 168 21.06 23.26 -4.28
CA ASP A 168 21.37 23.66 -5.65
C ASP A 168 21.44 22.47 -6.63
N GLY A 169 21.30 21.23 -6.14
CA GLY A 169 21.34 20.00 -6.94
C GLY A 169 22.73 19.57 -7.41
N THR A 170 23.79 20.25 -7.01
CA THR A 170 25.14 20.06 -7.60
C THR A 170 25.94 18.92 -6.96
N ARG A 171 25.62 18.53 -5.73
CA ARG A 171 26.41 17.56 -4.95
C ARG A 171 25.53 16.61 -4.15
N TRP A 172 26.06 15.42 -3.90
CA TRP A 172 25.48 14.46 -2.98
C TRP A 172 26.00 14.68 -1.54
N ILE A 173 25.09 14.65 -0.58
CA ILE A 173 25.34 14.65 0.86
C ILE A 173 24.98 13.28 1.40
N ASN A 174 25.99 12.55 1.87
CA ASN A 174 25.77 11.27 2.54
C ASN A 174 25.17 11.46 3.93
N SER A 175 24.20 10.62 4.28
CA SER A 175 23.76 10.47 5.66
C SER A 175 24.81 9.75 6.51
N LYS A 176 24.63 9.75 7.84
CA LYS A 176 25.45 8.92 8.73
C LYS A 176 25.16 7.44 8.49
N LYS A 177 26.21 6.61 8.54
CA LYS A 177 26.17 5.17 8.21
C LYS A 177 25.03 4.42 8.90
N ASP A 178 24.85 4.64 10.20
CA ASP A 178 23.92 3.84 10.98
C ASP A 178 22.53 4.44 11.02
N PHE A 179 22.38 5.74 10.68
CA PHE A 179 21.16 6.42 11.08
C PHE A 179 20.87 7.77 10.40
N PHE A 180 19.69 7.82 9.79
CA PHE A 180 19.18 8.96 9.01
C PHE A 180 18.71 10.13 9.91
N ILE A 181 17.68 9.91 10.74
CA ILE A 181 17.04 10.91 11.62
C ILE A 181 16.49 10.21 12.89
N PRO A 182 16.68 10.75 14.12
CA PRO A 182 16.11 10.22 15.39
C PRO A 182 14.67 9.73 15.27
N VAL A 183 14.43 8.45 15.58
CA VAL A 183 13.09 7.84 15.53
C VAL A 183 12.10 8.65 16.36
N LYS A 184 12.53 9.13 17.54
CA LYS A 184 11.69 9.99 18.41
C LYS A 184 11.34 11.33 17.75
N VAL A 185 12.23 11.89 16.94
CA VAL A 185 11.98 13.13 16.18
C VAL A 185 11.01 12.86 15.03
N LEU A 186 11.26 11.82 14.23
CA LEU A 186 10.35 11.37 13.17
C LEU A 186 8.95 11.12 13.74
N SER A 187 8.84 10.35 14.81
CA SER A 187 7.57 9.99 15.45
C SER A 187 6.79 11.22 15.93
N ARG A 188 7.45 12.17 16.58
CA ARG A 188 6.81 13.40 17.07
C ARG A 188 6.34 14.29 15.91
N LYS A 189 7.17 14.48 14.88
CA LYS A 189 6.83 15.29 13.71
C LYS A 189 5.69 14.67 12.91
N PHE A 190 5.77 13.37 12.64
CA PHE A 190 4.72 12.59 12.00
C PHE A 190 3.40 12.69 12.76
N ARG A 191 3.41 12.44 14.08
CA ARG A 191 2.20 12.54 14.91
C ARG A 191 1.57 13.93 14.82
N GLY A 192 2.38 14.99 14.88
CA GLY A 192 1.89 16.36 14.76
C GLY A 192 1.20 16.63 13.43
N LYS A 193 1.84 16.25 12.31
CA LYS A 193 1.28 16.42 10.96
C LYS A 193 0.03 15.57 10.74
N PHE A 194 0.06 14.31 11.16
CA PHE A 194 -1.08 13.41 11.06
C PHE A 194 -2.29 13.95 11.82
N LEU A 195 -2.10 14.38 13.08
CA LEU A 195 -3.18 14.97 13.88
C LEU A 195 -3.68 16.28 13.28
N PHE A 196 -2.81 17.12 12.72
CA PHE A 196 -3.23 18.34 12.02
C PHE A 196 -4.16 18.03 10.85
N TYR A 197 -3.75 17.11 9.97
CA TYR A 197 -4.54 16.72 8.81
C TYR A 197 -5.83 15.99 9.18
N LEU A 198 -5.79 15.12 10.19
CA LEU A 198 -6.97 14.44 10.72
C LEU A 198 -7.98 15.44 11.31
N LYS A 199 -7.52 16.42 12.10
CA LYS A 199 -8.37 17.49 12.63
C LYS A 199 -9.00 18.33 11.51
N LYS A 200 -8.24 18.63 10.46
CA LYS A 200 -8.75 19.36 9.29
C LYS A 200 -9.87 18.56 8.60
N ALA A 201 -9.67 17.27 8.37
CA ALA A 201 -10.68 16.39 7.76
C ALA A 201 -11.93 16.24 8.64
N TYR A 202 -11.74 16.17 9.97
CA TYR A 202 -12.83 16.18 10.95
C TYR A 202 -13.64 17.49 10.85
N GLN A 203 -12.98 18.65 10.94
CA GLN A 203 -13.62 19.96 10.92
C GLN A 203 -14.35 20.27 9.61
N SER A 204 -13.87 19.74 8.49
CA SER A 204 -14.51 19.89 7.18
C SER A 204 -15.60 18.86 6.90
N ASN A 205 -15.97 18.02 7.87
CA ASN A 205 -16.92 16.90 7.70
C ASN A 205 -16.55 15.96 6.54
N ALA A 206 -15.25 15.78 6.26
CA ALA A 206 -14.78 14.90 5.19
C ALA A 206 -14.77 13.42 5.60
N LEU A 207 -14.92 13.13 6.90
CA LEU A 207 -14.92 11.79 7.44
C LEU A 207 -16.36 11.28 7.63
N LYS A 208 -16.58 10.03 7.23
CA LYS A 208 -17.80 9.27 7.42
C LYS A 208 -17.71 8.47 8.72
N TYR A 209 -18.79 8.53 9.50
CA TYR A 209 -18.95 7.78 10.74
C TYR A 209 -20.10 6.80 10.55
N THR A 210 -19.81 5.50 10.60
CA THR A 210 -20.83 4.45 10.58
C THR A 210 -21.23 4.06 12.00
N THR A 211 -22.33 3.34 12.16
CA THR A 211 -22.77 2.77 13.44
C THR A 211 -21.60 2.04 14.12
N GLY A 212 -21.36 2.34 15.40
CA GLY A 212 -20.24 1.81 16.20
C GLY A 212 -19.10 2.80 16.49
N ILE A 213 -19.06 3.97 15.85
CA ILE A 213 -18.11 5.07 16.17
C ILE A 213 -18.80 6.44 16.23
N GLN A 214 -20.10 6.47 16.50
CA GLN A 214 -20.90 7.70 16.56
C GLN A 214 -20.41 8.64 17.67
N GLU A 215 -19.88 8.11 18.76
CA GLU A 215 -19.22 8.86 19.83
C GLU A 215 -18.07 9.74 19.33
N LEU A 216 -17.37 9.35 18.25
CA LEU A 216 -16.31 10.17 17.64
C LEU A 216 -16.84 11.41 16.92
N THR A 217 -18.16 11.54 16.74
CA THR A 217 -18.78 12.75 16.18
C THR A 217 -18.93 13.85 17.22
N GLU A 218 -18.88 13.51 18.51
CA GLU A 218 -19.03 14.48 19.59
C GLU A 218 -17.77 15.35 19.68
N LYS A 219 -17.95 16.67 19.54
CA LYS A 219 -16.86 17.63 19.70
C LYS A 219 -16.47 17.66 21.17
N HIS A 220 -15.54 16.82 21.58
CA HIS A 220 -14.80 17.04 22.82
C HIS A 220 -13.80 18.16 22.56
N ILE A 221 -14.24 19.40 22.80
CA ILE A 221 -13.42 20.62 22.81
C ILE A 221 -12.49 20.56 24.03
#